data_AF-A0A0E0HP43-F1
#
_entry.id   AF-A0A0E0HP43-F1
#
_cell.length_a   1.000
_cell.length_b   1.000
_cell.length_c   1.000
_cell.angle_alpha   90.00
_cell.angle_beta   90.00
_cell.angle_gamma   90.00
#
_symmetry.space_group_name_H-M   'P 1'
#
loop_
_entity.id
_entity.type
_entity.pdbx_description
1 polymer ?
#
loop_
_entity_poly.entity_id
_entity_poly.type
_entity_poly.pdbx_seq_one_letter_code
_entity_poly.pdbx_strand_id
1 'polypeptide(L)'
;MLDRSLRPPPPQQAAAQAEAGPGGGEGGGNVDRVLFKNLVEMVPLVESLMDRRSNPSYSRRASMVYTPAPAKKGSDLKSVKSPQSVSVKKRRDPGETGKKSTADSNGENGAVAPVGLLGGENKPKDKDEIVLLRGQIEELQKTLLEKEEALKSAESLVGEMNTLYSTVDELRRQVADKEGLIKSINSQLHNAKIMLADKQASLEKLEWEVKTSNKKVEDLQGDVSNMEFEIGSLMALFEKISENVSGELQDGSLPSSFELEALQSTSEIDKIEVEKIEQEAVTYAEALAAARENPNEEQLNIAAEARLRLQVLVL
;
A
#
# COMPACT_ATOMS: atom_id res chain seq x y z
N MET A 1 -46.37 -17.83 32.30
CA MET A 1 -46.87 -18.84 31.36
C MET A 1 -47.35 -18.12 30.11
N LEU A 2 -46.75 -18.45 28.96
CA LEU A 2 -47.31 -18.50 27.58
C LEU A 2 -47.97 -17.19 27.04
N ASP A 3 -47.38 -16.43 26.10
CA ASP A 3 -47.02 -16.70 24.68
C ASP A 3 -48.15 -16.36 23.66
N ARG A 4 -47.71 -15.93 22.46
CA ARG A 4 -48.39 -15.58 21.18
C ARG A 4 -48.75 -14.11 20.94
N SER A 5 -48.07 -13.38 20.04
CA SER A 5 -47.89 -13.57 18.58
C SER A 5 -49.15 -13.26 17.77
N LEU A 6 -49.22 -12.05 17.19
CA LEU A 6 -50.05 -11.75 16.01
C LEU A 6 -49.38 -10.68 15.13
N ARG A 7 -48.85 -11.16 14.00
CA ARG A 7 -48.53 -10.42 12.77
C ARG A 7 -49.83 -10.02 12.05
N PRO A 8 -49.90 -8.87 11.36
CA PRO A 8 -50.80 -8.65 10.23
C PRO A 8 -50.06 -8.56 8.87
N PRO A 9 -50.77 -8.65 7.72
CA PRO A 9 -50.31 -9.31 6.48
C PRO A 9 -49.79 -8.36 5.39
N PRO A 10 -49.20 -8.87 4.29
CA PRO A 10 -49.02 -8.15 3.01
C PRO A 10 -50.06 -8.62 1.95
N PRO A 11 -50.01 -8.15 0.69
CA PRO A 11 -50.08 -6.78 0.18
C PRO A 11 -51.30 -6.60 -0.77
N GLN A 12 -51.75 -5.37 -1.02
CA GLN A 12 -52.61 -5.07 -2.17
C GLN A 12 -51.89 -4.13 -3.14
N GLN A 13 -51.62 -4.66 -4.33
CA GLN A 13 -51.25 -3.91 -5.52
C GLN A 13 -52.48 -3.13 -6.00
N ALA A 14 -52.36 -1.81 -6.10
CA ALA A 14 -53.22 -1.00 -6.95
C ALA A 14 -52.31 -0.35 -8.00
N ALA A 15 -52.51 -0.76 -9.24
CA ALA A 15 -51.93 -0.13 -10.41
C ALA A 15 -52.67 1.18 -10.70
N ALA A 16 -51.91 2.26 -10.88
CA ALA A 16 -52.35 3.44 -11.63
C ALA A 16 -51.13 4.01 -12.37
N GLN A 17 -51.10 3.80 -13.68
CA GLN A 17 -50.25 4.52 -14.61
C GLN A 17 -50.93 5.86 -14.95
N ALA A 18 -50.18 6.96 -14.88
CA ALA A 18 -50.35 8.12 -15.74
C ALA A 18 -49.14 9.06 -15.64
N GLU A 19 -48.36 9.07 -16.73
CA GLU A 19 -47.82 10.24 -17.46
C GLU A 19 -46.93 11.30 -16.76
N ALA A 20 -45.84 11.63 -17.46
CA ALA A 20 -44.77 12.57 -17.13
C ALA A 20 -45.24 14.04 -17.10
N GLY A 21 -44.92 14.82 -16.07
CA GLY A 21 -43.72 15.68 -15.96
C GLY A 21 -44.14 17.16 -16.01
N PRO A 22 -43.26 18.17 -15.82
CA PRO A 22 -41.98 18.23 -15.10
C PRO A 22 -41.94 19.36 -14.04
N GLY A 23 -41.00 19.28 -13.11
CA GLY A 23 -40.47 20.47 -12.43
C GLY A 23 -40.74 20.58 -10.93
N GLY A 24 -39.66 20.83 -10.18
CA GLY A 24 -39.73 21.60 -8.94
C GLY A 24 -39.23 20.91 -7.69
N GLY A 25 -37.90 20.87 -7.54
CA GLY A 25 -37.20 21.11 -6.26
C GLY A 25 -37.24 20.01 -5.20
N GLU A 26 -36.08 19.47 -4.86
CA GLU A 26 -35.55 19.53 -3.47
C GLU A 26 -34.16 18.91 -3.42
N GLY A 27 -33.24 19.63 -2.78
CA GLY A 27 -31.86 19.22 -2.59
C GLY A 27 -31.77 17.93 -1.78
N GLY A 28 -31.02 16.97 -2.29
CA GLY A 28 -30.66 15.75 -1.57
C GLY A 28 -29.50 15.13 -2.30
N GLY A 29 -28.34 15.10 -1.64
CA GLY A 29 -27.06 14.71 -2.23
C GLY A 29 -27.19 13.47 -3.10
N ASN A 30 -26.55 13.53 -4.27
CA ASN A 30 -26.41 12.42 -5.20
C ASN A 30 -25.50 11.34 -4.60
N VAL A 31 -25.93 10.73 -3.49
CA VAL A 31 -25.31 9.54 -2.93
C VAL A 31 -25.83 8.41 -3.80
N ASP A 32 -24.91 7.81 -4.55
CA ASP A 32 -25.22 6.63 -5.35
C ASP A 32 -25.99 5.63 -4.47
N ARG A 33 -27.23 5.31 -4.89
CA ARG A 33 -28.10 4.38 -4.15
C ARG A 33 -27.43 3.03 -3.95
N VAL A 34 -26.55 2.64 -4.86
CA VAL A 34 -25.74 1.42 -4.76
C VAL A 34 -24.70 1.56 -3.64
N LEU A 35 -24.01 2.70 -3.55
CA LEU A 35 -23.06 2.98 -2.47
C LEU A 35 -23.76 3.02 -1.10
N PHE A 36 -24.92 3.65 -1.01
CA PHE A 36 -25.72 3.68 0.21
C PHE A 36 -26.16 2.27 0.62
N LYS A 37 -26.64 1.47 -0.33
CA LYS A 37 -27.03 0.08 -0.08
C LYS A 37 -25.84 -0.77 0.40
N ASN A 38 -24.69 -0.66 -0.25
CA ASN A 38 -23.47 -1.38 0.14
C ASN A 38 -23.01 -0.97 1.54
N LEU A 39 -23.07 0.34 1.87
CA LEU A 39 -22.70 0.82 3.20
C LEU A 39 -23.64 0.28 4.28
N VAL A 40 -24.95 0.27 4.01
CA VAL A 40 -25.97 -0.30 4.91
C VAL A 40 -25.78 -1.81 5.11
N GLU A 41 -25.48 -2.56 4.05
CA GLU A 41 -25.23 -4.00 4.12
C GLU A 41 -23.96 -4.37 4.89
N MET A 42 -22.98 -3.46 4.96
CA MET A 42 -21.74 -3.66 5.72
C MET A 42 -21.90 -3.44 7.23
N VAL A 43 -22.92 -2.71 7.69
CA VAL A 43 -23.10 -2.37 9.12
C VAL A 43 -23.23 -3.62 10.01
N PRO A 44 -24.11 -4.60 9.72
CA PRO A 44 -24.23 -5.81 10.53
C PRO A 44 -22.96 -6.68 10.52
N LEU A 45 -22.18 -6.64 9.42
CA LEU A 45 -20.93 -7.38 9.29
C LEU A 45 -19.83 -6.77 10.16
N VAL A 46 -19.76 -5.44 10.20
CA VAL A 46 -18.83 -4.71 11.05
C VAL A 46 -19.20 -4.89 12.53
N GLU A 47 -20.49 -4.85 12.87
CA GLU A 47 -20.98 -5.09 14.22
C GLU A 47 -20.64 -6.52 14.69
N SER A 48 -20.89 -7.54 13.85
CA SER A 48 -20.48 -8.92 14.12
C SER A 48 -18.96 -9.09 14.28
N LEU A 49 -18.15 -8.33 13.53
CA LEU A 49 -16.70 -8.33 13.67
C LEU A 49 -16.25 -7.66 14.98
N MET A 50 -16.94 -6.61 15.42
CA MET A 50 -16.65 -5.94 16.68
C MET A 50 -17.03 -6.83 17.87
N ASP A 51 -18.17 -7.53 17.81
CA ASP A 51 -18.61 -8.49 18.82
C ASP A 51 -17.68 -9.72 18.91
N ARG A 52 -16.96 -10.05 17.85
CA ARG A 52 -15.93 -11.10 17.88
C ARG A 52 -14.63 -10.68 18.55
N ARG A 53 -14.31 -9.38 18.59
CA ARG A 53 -13.08 -8.87 19.22
C ARG A 53 -13.16 -8.80 20.75
N SER A 54 -14.36 -8.86 21.33
CA SER A 54 -14.56 -8.88 22.78
C SER A 54 -14.32 -10.26 23.41
N ASN A 55 -14.10 -11.31 22.61
CA ASN A 55 -13.66 -12.64 23.07
C ASN A 55 -12.18 -12.88 22.72
N PRO A 56 -11.22 -12.42 23.54
CA PRO A 56 -9.79 -12.57 23.28
C PRO A 56 -9.32 -13.99 23.64
N SER A 57 -9.72 -14.99 22.87
CA SER A 57 -9.28 -16.39 23.09
C SER A 57 -7.90 -16.70 22.49
N TYR A 58 -7.18 -15.70 21.95
CA TYR A 58 -5.85 -15.90 21.36
C TYR A 58 -4.74 -15.52 22.35
N SER A 59 -4.39 -16.46 23.24
CA SER A 59 -3.13 -16.38 23.96
C SER A 59 -1.98 -16.62 22.97
N ARG A 60 -1.25 -15.56 22.62
CA ARG A 60 0.02 -15.64 21.90
C ARG A 60 1.03 -16.44 22.74
N ARG A 61 1.07 -17.77 22.56
CA ARG A 61 2.23 -18.57 22.93
C ARG A 61 3.38 -18.24 21.97
N ALA A 62 4.16 -17.21 22.30
CA ALA A 62 5.46 -17.00 21.70
C ALA A 62 6.44 -18.03 22.29
N SER A 63 6.71 -19.12 21.57
CA SER A 63 7.83 -20.00 21.91
C SER A 63 9.13 -19.32 21.45
N MET A 64 9.82 -18.66 22.37
CA MET A 64 11.20 -18.21 22.15
C MET A 64 12.12 -19.44 22.09
N VAL A 65 12.60 -19.78 20.90
CA VAL A 65 13.75 -20.69 20.76
C VAL A 65 15.00 -19.84 20.84
N TYR A 66 15.74 -19.95 21.95
CA TYR A 66 17.00 -19.24 22.17
C TYR A 66 18.10 -19.92 21.34
N THR A 67 18.65 -19.21 20.34
CA THR A 67 19.87 -19.60 19.64
C THR A 67 21.06 -18.86 20.25
N PRO A 68 22.06 -19.56 20.83
CA PRO A 68 23.27 -18.90 21.34
C PRO A 68 24.09 -18.26 20.21
N ALA A 69 24.48 -16.99 20.37
CA ALA A 69 25.29 -16.26 19.41
C ALA A 69 26.74 -16.78 19.35
N PRO A 70 27.39 -16.82 18.17
CA PRO A 70 28.77 -17.29 18.05
C PRO A 70 29.78 -16.29 18.63
N ALA A 71 30.82 -16.84 19.28
CA ALA A 71 31.85 -16.06 19.97
C ALA A 71 32.70 -15.23 19.00
N LYS A 72 32.86 -13.94 19.31
CA LYS A 72 33.82 -13.06 18.65
C LYS A 72 35.24 -13.46 19.06
N LYS A 73 36.08 -13.84 18.09
CA LYS A 73 37.54 -13.78 18.24
C LYS A 73 38.05 -12.57 17.48
N GLY A 74 38.64 -11.64 18.22
CA GLY A 74 39.52 -10.62 17.66
C GLY A 74 40.93 -11.18 17.52
N SER A 75 41.60 -10.80 16.44
CA SER A 75 42.99 -10.32 16.40
C SER A 75 43.42 -10.21 14.95
N ASP A 76 43.91 -9.02 14.59
CA ASP A 76 44.71 -8.74 13.40
C ASP A 76 45.75 -9.83 13.11
N LEU A 77 46.08 -10.03 11.83
CA LEU A 77 47.45 -10.02 11.31
C LEU A 77 47.47 -10.20 9.77
N LYS A 78 48.46 -9.50 9.19
CA LYS A 78 48.82 -9.33 7.78
C LYS A 78 49.00 -10.62 6.94
N SER A 79 48.75 -10.41 5.64
CA SER A 79 49.55 -10.83 4.47
C SER A 79 49.50 -12.26 3.91
N VAL A 80 49.10 -12.31 2.63
CA VAL A 80 49.86 -12.86 1.47
C VAL A 80 49.84 -14.40 1.19
N LYS A 81 49.57 -14.69 -0.10
CA LYS A 81 49.84 -15.90 -0.94
C LYS A 81 48.80 -17.04 -1.02
N SER A 82 48.28 -17.23 -2.23
CA SER A 82 47.94 -18.52 -2.88
C SER A 82 49.23 -19.34 -3.18
N PRO A 83 49.24 -20.64 -3.61
CA PRO A 83 48.19 -21.50 -4.19
C PRO A 83 48.19 -23.02 -3.77
N GLN A 84 47.31 -23.80 -4.43
CA GLN A 84 47.42 -25.23 -4.83
C GLN A 84 47.31 -26.43 -3.85
N SER A 85 46.27 -27.24 -4.12
CA SER A 85 46.30 -28.68 -4.53
C SER A 85 46.43 -29.84 -3.51
N VAL A 86 45.51 -30.82 -3.66
CA VAL A 86 45.55 -32.32 -3.48
C VAL A 86 46.21 -32.89 -2.18
N SER A 87 45.78 -33.96 -1.49
CA SER A 87 44.95 -35.14 -1.78
C SER A 87 44.94 -36.11 -0.54
N VAL A 88 44.12 -37.17 -0.61
CA VAL A 88 44.36 -38.57 -0.11
C VAL A 88 43.61 -39.08 1.15
N LYS A 89 42.76 -40.11 0.88
CA LYS A 89 42.35 -41.35 1.63
C LYS A 89 41.45 -41.20 2.89
N LYS A 90 40.39 -41.99 3.11
CA LYS A 90 40.15 -43.46 2.95
C LYS A 90 38.62 -43.72 2.77
N ARG A 91 38.18 -44.58 1.82
CA ARG A 91 37.61 -45.95 1.96
C ARG A 91 36.40 -46.08 2.92
N ARG A 92 35.27 -46.76 2.61
CA ARG A 92 35.06 -48.01 1.84
C ARG A 92 33.56 -48.12 1.41
N ASP A 93 33.36 -48.75 0.25
CA ASP A 93 32.16 -48.90 -0.61
C ASP A 93 30.95 -49.70 -0.06
N PRO A 94 29.77 -49.56 -0.70
CA PRO A 94 28.56 -50.38 -0.55
C PRO A 94 28.49 -51.53 -1.57
N GLY A 95 27.76 -52.60 -1.25
CA GLY A 95 27.61 -53.79 -2.09
C GLY A 95 26.16 -53.98 -2.57
N GLU A 96 26.03 -54.06 -3.90
CA GLU A 96 24.81 -54.07 -4.71
C GLU A 96 24.24 -55.48 -4.95
N THR A 97 23.04 -55.45 -5.50
CA THR A 97 22.12 -56.49 -5.98
C THR A 97 22.72 -57.61 -6.85
N GLY A 98 22.08 -58.77 -6.79
CA GLY A 98 22.44 -59.94 -7.59
C GLY A 98 21.91 -59.96 -9.03
N LYS A 99 22.48 -60.90 -9.81
CA LYS A 99 21.81 -61.75 -10.83
C LYS A 99 22.80 -62.78 -11.40
N LYS A 100 22.43 -64.06 -11.24
CA LYS A 100 22.37 -65.15 -12.24
C LYS A 100 23.59 -65.41 -13.16
N SER A 101 24.26 -66.56 -12.97
CA SER A 101 24.40 -67.64 -13.97
C SER A 101 25.33 -68.80 -13.54
N THR A 102 24.91 -70.02 -13.90
CA THR A 102 25.69 -71.22 -14.28
C THR A 102 26.51 -72.03 -13.26
N ALA A 103 26.02 -73.27 -13.08
CA ALA A 103 26.70 -74.56 -13.30
C ALA A 103 27.80 -75.06 -12.34
N ASP A 104 27.47 -76.24 -11.79
CA ASP A 104 28.33 -77.38 -11.47
C ASP A 104 29.44 -77.24 -10.41
N SER A 105 29.21 -77.81 -9.22
CA SER A 105 29.92 -79.04 -8.85
C SER A 105 29.41 -79.67 -7.55
N ASN A 106 29.18 -80.96 -7.71
CA ASN A 106 29.12 -82.09 -6.79
C ASN A 106 29.79 -81.96 -5.39
N GLY A 107 29.12 -82.56 -4.41
CA GLY A 107 29.65 -82.95 -3.09
C GLY A 107 28.75 -82.48 -1.94
N GLU A 108 28.34 -83.25 -0.95
CA GLU A 108 28.48 -84.66 -0.60
C GLU A 108 27.55 -84.84 0.61
N ASN A 109 26.68 -85.85 0.52
CA ASN A 109 26.15 -86.67 1.62
C ASN A 109 26.06 -86.07 3.03
N GLY A 110 24.84 -85.72 3.44
CA GLY A 110 24.46 -85.50 4.84
C GLY A 110 23.07 -86.08 5.12
N ALA A 111 22.98 -87.41 5.18
CA ALA A 111 21.78 -88.14 5.52
C ALA A 111 21.34 -87.80 6.96
N VAL A 112 20.14 -87.25 7.13
CA VAL A 112 19.44 -87.21 8.42
C VAL A 112 18.23 -88.13 8.30
N ALA A 113 18.28 -89.23 9.05
CA ALA A 113 17.27 -90.26 9.09
C ALA A 113 15.90 -89.73 9.53
N PRO A 114 14.78 -90.28 9.03
CA PRO A 114 13.46 -89.99 9.57
C PRO A 114 13.35 -90.66 10.95
N VAL A 115 13.11 -89.86 11.98
CA VAL A 115 12.83 -90.36 13.33
C VAL A 115 11.52 -91.13 13.28
N GLY A 116 11.65 -92.46 13.46
CA GLY A 116 10.54 -93.40 13.50
C GLY A 116 9.61 -93.10 14.68
N LEU A 117 8.33 -93.00 14.32
CA LEU A 117 7.16 -92.99 15.16
C LEU A 117 7.19 -94.18 16.15
N LEU A 118 7.47 -93.92 17.43
CA LEU A 118 7.23 -94.89 18.50
C LEU A 118 5.80 -94.70 19.01
N GLY A 119 4.91 -95.54 18.49
CA GLY A 119 3.60 -95.81 19.09
C GLY A 119 3.77 -96.70 20.33
N GLY A 120 3.08 -96.35 21.41
CA GLY A 120 2.94 -97.20 22.59
C GLY A 120 2.41 -96.41 23.78
N GLU A 121 1.19 -96.74 24.19
CA GLU A 121 0.49 -96.29 25.41
C GLU A 121 -0.18 -94.90 25.38
N ASN A 122 -1.33 -94.83 24.69
CA ASN A 122 -2.30 -93.74 24.90
C ASN A 122 -2.88 -93.82 26.32
N LYS A 123 -2.37 -93.02 27.25
CA LYS A 123 -3.11 -92.73 28.50
C LYS A 123 -4.31 -91.85 28.15
N PRO A 124 -5.44 -91.96 28.88
CA PRO A 124 -6.58 -91.05 28.70
C PRO A 124 -6.19 -89.57 28.86
N LYS A 125 -5.15 -89.27 29.65
CA LYS A 125 -4.60 -87.93 29.86
C LYS A 125 -4.06 -87.26 28.59
N ASP A 126 -3.40 -88.02 27.71
CA ASP A 126 -2.80 -87.46 26.49
C ASP A 126 -3.87 -87.06 25.48
N LYS A 127 -5.01 -87.76 25.49
CA LYS A 127 -6.17 -87.45 24.64
C LYS A 127 -6.87 -86.17 25.10
N ASP A 128 -7.06 -86.00 26.41
CA ASP A 128 -7.66 -84.80 26.99
C ASP A 128 -6.76 -83.57 26.76
N GLU A 129 -5.44 -83.73 26.85
CA GLU A 129 -4.46 -82.69 26.53
C GLU A 129 -4.50 -82.30 25.04
N ILE A 130 -4.61 -83.27 24.13
CA ILE A 130 -4.78 -83.00 22.69
C ILE A 130 -6.07 -82.22 22.41
N VAL A 131 -7.16 -82.51 23.14
CA VAL A 131 -8.43 -81.77 23.01
C VAL A 131 -8.28 -80.33 23.50
N LEU A 132 -7.61 -80.11 24.64
CA LEU A 132 -7.29 -78.78 25.15
C LEU A 132 -6.42 -77.97 24.18
N LEU A 133 -5.36 -78.58 23.64
CA LEU A 133 -4.47 -77.95 22.67
C LEU A 133 -5.21 -77.58 21.38
N ARG A 134 -6.13 -78.43 20.91
CA ARG A 134 -6.99 -78.10 19.76
C ARG A 134 -7.88 -76.90 20.04
N GLY A 135 -8.51 -76.84 21.21
CA GLY A 135 -9.31 -75.68 21.62
C GLY A 135 -8.49 -74.39 21.66
N GLN A 136 -7.26 -74.44 22.20
CA GLN A 136 -6.34 -73.30 22.19
C GLN A 136 -5.93 -72.88 20.76
N ILE A 137 -5.68 -73.85 19.87
CA ILE A 137 -5.37 -73.56 18.46
C ILE A 137 -6.55 -72.87 17.78
N GLU A 138 -7.78 -73.34 18.00
CA GLU A 138 -8.99 -72.72 17.45
C GLU A 138 -9.20 -71.29 17.99
N GLU A 139 -8.97 -71.07 19.29
CA GLU A 139 -9.05 -69.74 19.90
C GLU A 139 -7.96 -68.81 19.32
N LEU A 140 -6.72 -69.27 19.22
CA LEU A 140 -5.63 -68.52 18.59
C LEU A 140 -5.93 -68.18 17.13
N GLN A 141 -6.46 -69.13 16.36
CA GLN A 141 -6.87 -68.88 14.97
C GLN A 141 -7.96 -67.81 14.88
N LYS A 142 -8.95 -67.84 15.78
CA LYS A 142 -9.99 -66.80 15.84
C LYS A 142 -9.40 -65.43 16.16
N THR A 143 -8.50 -65.35 17.15
CA THR A 143 -7.85 -64.09 17.50
C THR A 143 -6.97 -63.57 16.36
N LEU A 144 -6.29 -64.45 15.62
CA LEU A 144 -5.50 -64.08 14.46
C LEU A 144 -6.38 -63.43 13.38
N LEU A 145 -7.53 -64.03 13.07
CA LEU A 145 -8.47 -63.49 12.07
C LEU A 145 -9.00 -62.11 12.49
N GLU A 146 -9.35 -61.91 13.75
CA GLU A 146 -9.78 -60.60 14.27
C GLU A 146 -8.65 -59.55 14.14
N LYS A 147 -7.39 -59.94 14.41
CA LYS A 147 -6.23 -59.06 14.23
C LYS A 147 -5.97 -58.75 12.76
N GLU A 148 -6.12 -59.70 11.85
CA GLU A 148 -5.99 -59.49 10.40
C GLU A 148 -7.07 -58.54 9.86
N GLU A 149 -8.31 -58.65 10.34
CA GLU A 149 -9.39 -57.72 9.99
C GLU A 149 -9.11 -56.30 10.53
N ALA A 150 -8.70 -56.18 11.80
CA ALA A 150 -8.30 -54.91 12.40
C ALA A 150 -7.11 -54.27 11.65
N LEU A 151 -6.17 -55.10 11.19
CA LEU A 151 -5.02 -54.65 10.39
C LEU A 151 -5.49 -54.10 9.03
N LYS A 152 -6.38 -54.80 8.33
CA LYS A 152 -6.99 -54.29 7.08
C LYS A 152 -7.74 -52.97 7.29
N SER A 153 -8.47 -52.83 8.40
CA SER A 153 -9.13 -51.57 8.74
C SER A 153 -8.13 -50.44 8.98
N ALA A 154 -7.03 -50.72 9.67
CA ALA A 154 -5.96 -49.74 9.90
C ALA A 154 -5.26 -49.34 8.59
N GLU A 155 -5.00 -50.29 7.68
CA GLU A 155 -4.44 -50.00 6.36
C GLU A 155 -5.38 -49.12 5.51
N SER A 156 -6.68 -49.38 5.54
CA SER A 156 -7.68 -48.53 4.89
C SER A 156 -7.67 -47.11 5.45
N LEU A 157 -7.63 -46.96 6.78
CA LEU A 157 -7.54 -45.66 7.46
C LEU A 157 -6.26 -44.90 7.06
N VAL A 158 -5.13 -45.59 6.94
CA VAL A 158 -3.88 -44.99 6.46
C VAL A 158 -4.02 -44.51 5.01
N GLY A 159 -4.74 -45.27 4.17
CA GLY A 159 -5.09 -44.85 2.81
C GLY A 159 -5.90 -43.55 2.80
N GLU A 160 -6.96 -43.48 3.61
CA GLU A 160 -7.77 -42.26 3.78
C GLU A 160 -6.96 -41.09 4.35
N MET A 161 -6.03 -41.35 5.27
CA MET A 161 -5.16 -40.33 5.83
C MET A 161 -4.22 -39.75 4.77
N ASN A 162 -3.70 -40.59 3.86
CA ASN A 162 -2.87 -40.15 2.74
C ASN A 162 -3.65 -39.29 1.73
N THR A 163 -4.92 -39.61 1.46
CA THR A 163 -5.76 -38.75 0.60
C THR A 163 -6.11 -37.44 1.30
N LEU A 164 -6.36 -37.46 2.61
CA LEU A 164 -6.52 -36.22 3.38
C LEU A 164 -5.25 -35.35 3.33
N TYR A 165 -4.06 -35.93 3.48
CA TYR A 165 -2.82 -35.16 3.38
C TYR A 165 -2.64 -34.51 2.02
N SER A 166 -2.92 -35.21 0.92
CA SER A 166 -2.82 -34.62 -0.42
C SER A 166 -3.82 -33.47 -0.60
N THR A 167 -5.04 -33.58 -0.06
CA THR A 167 -6.01 -32.47 -0.10
C THR A 167 -5.58 -31.27 0.75
N VAL A 168 -4.95 -31.49 1.91
CA VAL A 168 -4.41 -30.42 2.76
C VAL A 168 -3.27 -29.69 2.07
N ASP A 169 -2.37 -30.42 1.42
CA ASP A 169 -1.25 -29.83 0.68
C ASP A 169 -1.74 -29.04 -0.56
N GLU A 170 -2.79 -29.53 -1.24
CA GLU A 170 -3.47 -28.81 -2.30
C GLU A 170 -4.04 -27.47 -1.80
N LEU A 171 -4.78 -27.51 -0.69
CA LEU A 171 -5.37 -26.30 -0.09
C LEU A 171 -4.28 -25.32 0.35
N ARG A 172 -3.17 -25.81 0.92
CA ARG A 172 -2.01 -24.98 1.26
C ARG A 172 -1.44 -24.26 0.05
N ARG A 173 -1.30 -24.95 -1.08
CA ARG A 173 -0.83 -24.34 -2.32
C ARG A 173 -1.79 -23.27 -2.81
N GLN A 174 -3.10 -23.53 -2.81
CA GLN A 174 -4.10 -22.53 -3.19
C GLN A 174 -4.11 -21.30 -2.28
N VAL A 175 -3.87 -21.48 -0.98
CA VAL A 175 -3.73 -20.36 -0.04
C VAL A 175 -2.50 -19.52 -0.41
N ALA A 176 -1.35 -20.16 -0.66
CA ALA A 176 -0.13 -19.46 -1.07
C ALA A 176 -0.32 -18.68 -2.39
N ASP A 177 -1.00 -19.26 -3.38
CA ASP A 177 -1.29 -18.59 -4.66
C ASP A 177 -2.20 -17.37 -4.47
N LYS A 178 -3.26 -17.50 -3.65
CA LYS A 178 -4.16 -16.39 -3.31
C LYS A 178 -3.45 -15.29 -2.52
N GLU A 179 -2.57 -15.65 -1.59
CA GLU A 179 -1.72 -14.68 -0.88
C GLU A 179 -0.78 -13.94 -1.84
N GLY A 180 -0.23 -14.64 -2.84
CA GLY A 180 0.56 -14.04 -3.92
C GLY A 180 -0.25 -13.04 -4.73
N LEU A 181 -1.47 -13.39 -5.12
CA LEU A 181 -2.38 -12.51 -5.84
C LEU A 181 -2.74 -11.26 -5.01
N ILE A 182 -3.05 -11.43 -3.72
CA ILE A 182 -3.34 -10.31 -2.81
C ILE A 182 -2.14 -9.36 -2.72
N LYS A 183 -0.91 -9.89 -2.59
CA LYS A 183 0.32 -9.06 -2.57
C LYS A 183 0.51 -8.30 -3.87
N SER A 184 0.27 -8.94 -5.01
CA SER A 184 0.32 -8.29 -6.33
C SER A 184 -0.69 -7.15 -6.45
N ILE A 185 -1.97 -7.41 -6.13
CA ILE A 185 -3.04 -6.41 -6.17
C ILE A 185 -2.73 -5.23 -5.23
N ASN A 186 -2.29 -5.50 -4.00
CA ASN A 186 -1.91 -4.45 -3.06
C ASN A 186 -0.76 -3.59 -3.57
N SER A 187 0.21 -4.20 -4.26
CA SER A 187 1.33 -3.47 -4.86
C SER A 187 0.85 -2.57 -6.01
N GLN A 188 -0.05 -3.06 -6.85
CA GLN A 188 -0.68 -2.26 -7.92
C GLN A 188 -1.52 -1.12 -7.35
N LEU A 189 -2.31 -1.37 -6.30
CA LEU A 189 -3.10 -0.35 -5.62
C LEU A 189 -2.21 0.74 -5.02
N HIS A 190 -1.09 0.37 -4.40
CA HIS A 190 -0.15 1.33 -3.84
C HIS A 190 0.47 2.21 -4.94
N ASN A 191 0.88 1.61 -6.06
CA ASN A 191 1.38 2.36 -7.22
C ASN A 191 0.32 3.32 -7.77
N ALA A 192 -0.92 2.86 -7.96
CA ALA A 192 -2.02 3.71 -8.41
C ALA A 192 -2.28 4.89 -7.45
N LYS A 193 -2.15 4.68 -6.14
CA LYS A 193 -2.27 5.74 -5.14
C LYS A 193 -1.18 6.80 -5.27
N ILE A 194 0.06 6.38 -5.54
CA ILE A 194 1.19 7.30 -5.79
C ILE A 194 0.90 8.13 -7.05
N MET A 195 0.55 7.48 -8.16
CA MET A 195 0.22 8.19 -9.40
C MET A 195 -0.94 9.18 -9.21
N LEU A 196 -1.95 8.82 -8.43
CA LEU A 196 -3.07 9.72 -8.14
C LEU A 196 -2.62 10.96 -7.35
N ALA A 197 -1.74 10.78 -6.36
CA ALA A 197 -1.16 11.89 -5.63
C ALA A 197 -0.32 12.81 -6.54
N ASP A 198 0.47 12.24 -7.45
CA ASP A 198 1.26 13.02 -8.42
C ASP A 198 0.37 13.82 -9.39
N LYS A 199 -0.74 13.21 -9.83
CA LYS A 199 -1.74 13.91 -10.66
C LYS A 199 -2.44 15.02 -9.88
N GLN A 200 -2.77 14.78 -8.61
CA GLN A 200 -3.37 15.80 -7.74
C GLN A 200 -2.43 17.00 -7.56
N ALA A 201 -1.14 16.75 -7.27
CA ALA A 201 -0.14 17.81 -7.15
C ALA A 201 0.04 18.60 -8.46
N SER A 202 0.00 17.90 -9.61
CA SER A 202 0.08 18.54 -10.93
C SER A 202 -1.14 19.42 -11.21
N LEU A 203 -2.34 19.00 -10.79
CA LEU A 203 -3.57 19.76 -10.94
C LEU A 203 -3.52 21.03 -10.08
N GLU A 204 -3.15 20.92 -8.81
CA GLU A 204 -3.02 22.07 -7.91
C GLU A 204 -2.00 23.10 -8.42
N LYS A 205 -0.88 22.64 -8.99
CA LYS A 205 0.10 23.52 -9.65
C LYS A 205 -0.53 24.28 -10.82
N LEU A 206 -1.26 23.58 -11.69
CA LEU A 206 -1.90 24.20 -12.84
C LEU A 206 -3.01 25.18 -12.40
N GLU A 207 -3.77 24.84 -11.37
CA GLU A 207 -4.79 25.73 -10.79
C GLU A 207 -4.16 27.01 -10.25
N TRP A 208 -3.01 26.91 -9.57
CA TRP A 208 -2.26 28.07 -9.10
C TRP A 208 -1.69 28.92 -10.24
N GLU A 209 -1.17 28.29 -11.29
CA GLU A 209 -0.73 28.98 -12.51
C GLU A 209 -1.90 29.72 -13.20
N VAL A 210 -3.08 29.10 -13.28
CA VAL A 210 -4.29 29.75 -13.82
C VAL A 210 -4.72 30.93 -12.97
N LYS A 211 -4.77 30.80 -11.64
CA LYS A 211 -5.14 31.91 -10.73
C LYS A 211 -4.18 33.08 -10.84
N THR A 212 -2.88 32.81 -10.87
CA THR A 212 -1.85 33.85 -10.99
C THR A 212 -1.85 34.50 -12.37
N SER A 213 -2.10 33.74 -13.44
CA SER A 213 -2.27 34.29 -14.79
C SER A 213 -3.53 35.15 -14.89
N ASN A 214 -4.67 34.68 -14.35
CA ASN A 214 -5.92 35.44 -14.35
C ASN A 214 -5.79 36.77 -13.61
N LYS A 215 -5.10 36.78 -12.46
CA LYS A 215 -4.76 38.00 -11.72
C LYS A 215 -3.99 38.99 -12.61
N LYS A 216 -2.97 38.53 -13.34
CA LYS A 216 -2.19 39.37 -14.27
C LYS A 216 -3.04 39.92 -15.41
N VAL A 217 -4.00 39.13 -15.91
CA VAL A 217 -4.95 39.59 -16.94
C VAL A 217 -5.85 40.68 -16.39
N GLU A 218 -6.38 40.53 -15.17
CA GLU A 218 -7.17 41.56 -14.50
C GLU A 218 -6.37 42.86 -14.29
N ASP A 219 -5.12 42.75 -13.84
CA ASP A 219 -4.24 43.91 -13.62
C ASP A 219 -3.97 44.64 -14.95
N LEU A 220 -3.60 43.89 -16.01
CA LEU A 220 -3.41 44.45 -17.36
C LEU A 220 -4.68 45.08 -17.94
N GLN A 221 -5.85 44.48 -17.66
CA GLN A 221 -7.12 45.06 -18.08
C GLN A 221 -7.37 46.40 -17.39
N GLY A 222 -7.04 46.52 -16.10
CA GLY A 222 -7.06 47.79 -15.37
C GLY A 222 -6.14 48.84 -15.98
N ASP A 223 -4.91 48.47 -16.32
CA ASP A 223 -3.94 49.36 -16.96
C ASP A 223 -4.45 49.88 -18.32
N VAL A 224 -5.07 49.01 -19.12
CA VAL A 224 -5.68 49.41 -20.41
C VAL A 224 -6.82 50.41 -20.19
N SER A 225 -7.70 50.18 -19.21
CA SER A 225 -8.77 51.12 -18.88
C SER A 225 -8.22 52.47 -18.38
N ASN A 226 -7.13 52.47 -17.62
CA ASN A 226 -6.47 53.70 -17.19
C ASN A 226 -5.88 54.47 -18.39
N MET A 227 -5.17 53.78 -19.28
CA MET A 227 -4.64 54.39 -20.51
C MET A 227 -5.75 54.94 -21.41
N GLU A 228 -6.89 54.27 -21.51
CA GLU A 228 -8.05 54.76 -22.28
C GLU A 228 -8.58 56.09 -21.71
N PHE A 229 -8.62 56.22 -20.38
CA PHE A 229 -8.99 57.48 -19.72
C PHE A 229 -7.95 58.60 -19.97
N GLU A 230 -6.66 58.29 -19.86
CA GLU A 230 -5.58 59.24 -20.14
C GLU A 230 -5.59 59.72 -21.60
N ILE A 231 -5.77 58.79 -22.56
CA ILE A 231 -5.92 59.10 -23.98
C ILE A 231 -7.16 59.97 -24.21
N GLY A 232 -8.29 59.65 -23.57
CA GLY A 232 -9.51 60.46 -23.65
C GLY A 232 -9.31 61.88 -23.13
N SER A 233 -8.61 62.04 -22.00
CA SER A 233 -8.24 63.35 -21.45
C SER A 233 -7.34 64.13 -22.41
N LEU A 234 -6.31 63.48 -22.95
CA LEU A 234 -5.40 64.09 -23.92
C LEU A 234 -6.13 64.50 -25.21
N MET A 235 -7.04 63.66 -25.71
CA MET A 235 -7.83 63.95 -26.90
C MET A 235 -8.76 65.16 -26.68
N ALA A 236 -9.38 65.27 -25.50
CA ALA A 236 -10.17 66.45 -25.13
C ALA A 236 -9.32 67.73 -25.03
N LEU A 237 -8.08 67.64 -24.55
CA LEU A 237 -7.15 68.77 -24.58
C LEU A 237 -6.83 69.21 -26.01
N PHE A 238 -6.58 68.27 -26.93
CA PHE A 238 -6.35 68.59 -28.33
C PHE A 238 -7.57 69.24 -28.99
N GLU A 239 -8.78 68.74 -28.73
CA GLU A 239 -10.03 69.32 -29.22
C GLU A 239 -10.17 70.78 -28.76
N LYS A 240 -9.95 71.04 -27.46
CA LYS A 240 -10.02 72.39 -26.88
C LYS A 240 -8.96 73.34 -27.45
N ILE A 241 -7.73 72.87 -27.65
CA ILE A 241 -6.67 73.68 -28.29
C ILE A 241 -7.07 73.97 -29.75
N SER A 242 -7.62 73.00 -30.47
CA SER A 242 -8.07 73.18 -31.85
C SER A 242 -9.23 74.19 -31.98
N GLU A 243 -10.16 74.18 -31.03
CA GLU A 243 -11.22 75.20 -30.92
C GLU A 243 -10.64 76.59 -30.64
N ASN A 244 -9.72 76.70 -29.66
CA ASN A 244 -9.08 77.97 -29.31
C ASN A 244 -8.29 78.55 -30.49
N VAL A 245 -7.50 77.74 -31.21
CA VAL A 245 -6.73 78.20 -32.39
C VAL A 245 -7.64 78.60 -33.57
N SER A 246 -8.83 77.99 -33.71
CA SER A 246 -9.84 78.46 -34.67
C SER A 246 -10.54 79.76 -34.22
N GLY A 247 -10.66 80.01 -32.92
CA GLY A 247 -11.29 81.21 -32.35
C GLY A 247 -10.35 82.41 -32.18
N GLU A 248 -9.04 82.17 -32.01
CA GLU A 248 -8.03 83.16 -31.63
C GLU A 248 -7.18 83.66 -32.82
N LEU A 249 -7.72 83.56 -34.05
CA LEU A 249 -7.31 84.41 -35.17
C LEU A 249 -7.95 85.81 -35.07
N GLN A 250 -8.23 86.24 -33.84
CA GLN A 250 -8.70 87.56 -33.47
C GLN A 250 -8.04 87.95 -32.14
N ASP A 251 -6.87 88.57 -32.26
CA ASP A 251 -6.08 89.28 -31.25
C ASP A 251 -4.90 88.51 -30.65
N GLY A 252 -3.70 88.96 -31.01
CA GLY A 252 -2.44 88.31 -30.70
C GLY A 252 -1.87 88.76 -29.36
N SER A 253 -1.62 87.80 -28.46
CA SER A 253 -0.68 87.99 -27.36
C SER A 253 -0.12 86.64 -26.91
N LEU A 254 1.18 86.41 -27.15
CA LEU A 254 1.90 85.21 -26.73
C LEU A 254 1.97 85.11 -25.19
N PRO A 255 1.77 83.93 -24.58
CA PRO A 255 2.05 83.75 -23.16
C PRO A 255 3.56 83.59 -22.90
N SER A 256 4.00 84.19 -21.80
CA SER A 256 5.38 84.38 -21.36
C SER A 256 6.03 83.07 -20.87
N SER A 257 7.32 82.91 -21.19
CA SER A 257 8.22 81.79 -20.86
C SER A 257 8.52 81.57 -19.37
N PHE A 258 7.81 82.25 -18.46
CA PHE A 258 8.04 82.22 -17.01
C PHE A 258 7.36 81.04 -16.29
N GLU A 259 6.40 80.36 -16.93
CA GLU A 259 5.64 79.27 -16.30
C GLU A 259 6.32 77.90 -16.41
N LEU A 260 7.33 77.76 -17.30
CA LEU A 260 8.04 76.49 -17.54
C LEU A 260 9.08 76.17 -16.45
N GLU A 261 9.65 77.19 -15.80
CA GLU A 261 10.71 77.04 -14.79
C GLU A 261 10.18 76.53 -13.43
N ALA A 262 8.90 76.79 -13.15
CA ALA A 262 8.21 76.29 -11.95
C ALA A 262 7.97 74.77 -12.00
N LEU A 263 7.85 74.17 -13.19
CA LEU A 263 7.63 72.72 -13.39
C LEU A 263 8.93 71.90 -13.36
N GLN A 264 10.08 72.52 -13.61
CA GLN A 264 11.38 71.85 -13.48
C GLN A 264 11.77 71.66 -12.01
N SER A 265 11.33 72.56 -11.12
CA SER A 265 11.62 72.48 -9.69
C SER A 265 10.86 71.36 -8.96
N THR A 266 9.69 70.95 -9.44
CA THR A 266 8.95 69.81 -8.87
C THR A 266 9.57 68.46 -9.27
N SER A 267 10.21 68.39 -10.44
CA SER A 267 10.85 67.16 -10.92
C SER A 267 12.12 66.76 -10.14
N GLU A 268 12.79 67.70 -9.48
CA GLU A 268 14.03 67.42 -8.75
C GLU A 268 13.77 66.84 -7.35
N ILE A 269 12.64 67.21 -6.72
CA ILE A 269 12.16 66.59 -5.47
C ILE A 269 11.82 65.12 -5.71
N ASP A 270 11.07 64.81 -6.77
CA ASP A 270 10.63 63.43 -7.06
C ASP A 270 11.83 62.52 -7.37
N LYS A 271 12.87 63.07 -8.00
CA LYS A 271 14.11 62.33 -8.30
C LYS A 271 14.84 61.88 -7.03
N ILE A 272 14.86 62.70 -5.99
CA ILE A 272 15.51 62.38 -4.71
C ILE A 272 14.74 61.28 -3.97
N GLU A 273 13.41 61.30 -4.04
CA GLU A 273 12.56 60.28 -3.43
C GLU A 273 12.71 58.91 -4.11
N VAL A 274 12.78 58.89 -5.45
CA VAL A 274 13.04 57.68 -6.23
C VAL A 274 14.41 57.06 -5.91
N GLU A 275 15.47 57.87 -5.83
CA GLU A 275 16.82 57.37 -5.50
C GLU A 275 16.87 56.78 -4.08
N LYS A 276 16.12 57.35 -3.14
CA LYS A 276 16.00 56.85 -1.77
C LYS A 276 15.25 55.51 -1.69
N ILE A 277 14.17 55.35 -2.46
CA ILE A 277 13.44 54.08 -2.56
C ILE A 277 14.34 52.99 -3.15
N GLU A 278 15.11 53.32 -4.19
CA GLU A 278 16.05 52.38 -4.82
C GLU A 278 17.16 51.95 -3.84
N GLN A 279 17.70 52.88 -3.06
CA GLN A 279 18.74 52.59 -2.06
C GLN A 279 18.24 51.63 -0.95
N GLU A 280 17.03 51.86 -0.42
CA GLU A 280 16.44 50.96 0.58
C GLU A 280 16.05 49.60 -0.02
N ALA A 281 15.67 49.55 -1.30
CA ALA A 281 15.41 48.29 -2.01
C ALA A 281 16.69 47.44 -2.18
N VAL A 282 17.83 48.08 -2.50
CA VAL A 282 19.14 47.41 -2.54
C VAL A 282 19.52 46.88 -1.16
N THR A 283 19.34 47.69 -0.11
CA THR A 283 19.65 47.31 1.28
C THR A 283 18.82 46.09 1.73
N TYR A 284 17.53 46.05 1.38
CA TYR A 284 16.68 44.90 1.64
C TYR A 284 17.11 43.65 0.86
N ALA A 285 17.51 43.80 -0.41
CA ALA A 285 17.99 42.68 -1.23
C ALA A 285 19.29 42.07 -0.67
N GLU A 286 20.22 42.90 -0.21
CA GLU A 286 21.45 42.46 0.45
C GLU A 286 21.16 41.74 1.78
N ALA A 287 20.28 42.30 2.62
CA ALA A 287 19.87 41.67 3.87
C ALA A 287 19.17 40.31 3.64
N LEU A 288 18.34 40.19 2.60
CA LEU A 288 17.74 38.92 2.19
C LEU A 288 18.77 37.91 1.69
N ALA A 289 19.78 38.36 0.93
CA ALA A 289 20.86 37.50 0.47
C ALA A 289 21.68 36.95 1.66
N ALA A 290 22.02 37.82 2.62
CA ALA A 290 22.69 37.43 3.85
C ALA A 290 21.87 36.40 4.64
N ALA A 291 20.59 36.68 4.90
CA ALA A 291 19.71 35.76 5.64
C ALA A 291 19.48 34.41 4.94
N ARG A 292 19.60 34.36 3.60
CA ARG A 292 19.56 33.11 2.82
C ARG A 292 20.86 32.32 2.94
N GLU A 293 22.00 33.00 3.03
CA GLU A 293 23.31 32.37 3.24
C GLU A 293 23.46 31.85 4.68
N ASN A 294 22.94 32.59 5.67
CA ASN A 294 22.99 32.21 7.09
C ASN A 294 21.66 32.52 7.80
N PRO A 295 20.75 31.54 7.96
CA PRO A 295 19.42 31.77 8.55
C PRO A 295 19.48 31.90 10.09
N ASN A 296 20.13 32.96 10.57
CA ASN A 296 20.21 33.34 11.98
C ASN A 296 19.11 34.37 12.31
N GLU A 297 18.62 34.36 13.54
CA GLU A 297 17.57 35.28 14.03
C GLU A 297 17.94 36.76 13.84
N GLU A 298 19.22 37.11 14.03
CA GLU A 298 19.73 38.47 13.79
C GLU A 298 19.63 38.91 12.33
N GLN A 299 19.93 38.02 11.37
CA GLN A 299 19.88 38.34 9.95
C GLN A 299 18.44 38.42 9.42
N LEU A 300 17.56 37.58 9.97
CA LEU A 300 16.13 37.67 9.70
C LEU A 300 15.53 38.98 10.24
N ASN A 301 15.97 39.44 11.42
CA ASN A 301 15.56 40.74 11.97
C ASN A 301 16.05 41.92 11.12
N ILE A 302 17.31 41.90 10.65
CA ILE A 302 17.84 42.94 9.75
C ILE A 302 17.05 42.99 8.44
N ALA A 303 16.72 41.83 7.85
CA ALA A 303 15.90 41.76 6.64
C ALA A 303 14.46 42.26 6.88
N ALA A 304 13.89 41.98 8.05
CA ALA A 304 12.57 42.48 8.45
C ALA A 304 12.58 44.01 8.66
N GLU A 305 13.61 44.57 9.28
CA GLU A 305 13.76 46.02 9.47
C GLU A 305 13.95 46.75 8.13
N ALA A 306 14.81 46.23 7.25
CA ALA A 306 15.00 46.80 5.91
C ALA A 306 13.70 46.77 5.09
N ARG A 307 12.90 45.70 5.23
CA ARG A 307 11.56 45.62 4.62
C ARG A 307 10.62 46.70 5.14
N LEU A 308 10.62 46.97 6.45
CA LEU A 308 9.79 48.01 7.05
C LEU A 308 10.19 49.41 6.54
N ARG A 309 11.48 49.69 6.41
CA ARG A 309 11.98 50.97 5.86
C ARG A 309 11.53 51.19 4.43
N LEU A 310 11.64 50.16 3.58
CA LEU A 310 11.16 50.21 2.21
C LEU A 310 9.64 50.40 2.14
N GLN A 311 8.88 49.73 3.01
CA GLN A 311 7.43 49.83 3.05
C GLN A 311 6.94 51.26 3.40
N VAL A 312 7.69 52.00 4.23
CA VAL A 312 7.36 53.39 4.57
C VAL A 312 7.57 54.36 3.40
N LEU A 313 8.42 54.02 2.43
CA LEU A 313 8.72 54.87 1.27
C LEU A 313 7.86 54.55 0.03
N VAL A 314 7.20 53.38 0.01
CA VAL A 314 6.43 52.88 -1.16
C VAL A 314 4.90 52.98 -0.93
N LEU A 315 4.46 53.27 0.30
CA LEU A 315 3.05 53.50 0.66
C LEU A 315 2.76 55.00 0.82
#